data_AF-A0A0D2WY70-F1
#
_entry.id   AF-A0A0D2WY70-F1
#
_cell.length_a   1.000
_cell.length_b   1.000
_cell.length_c   1.000
_cell.angle_alpha   90.00
_cell.angle_beta   90.00
_cell.angle_gamma   90.00
#
_symmetry.space_group_name_H-M   'P 1'
#
loop_
_entity.id
_entity.type
_entity.pdbx_description
1 polymer ?
#
loop_
_entity_poly.entity_id
_entity_poly.type
_entity_poly.pdbx_seq_one_letter_code
_entity_poly.pdbx_strand_id
1 'polypeptide(L)'
;MSNSTSTPTAPLAPSSSASTSTSQADEIAELRAMLAAANARLSGLQQQGAITTTAAATTTGTAAAAAAAAAAAAAAGGGPAGAIPLSRRPSTGLSWPSVGALERRAESREDNEARIERMAAAVRELLTCIGEDPTREGLLETPYRMAKALLFFTKGYQELPTEIMNNAIFVEDHDEMVIVKNIDVFSMCEHHMVPFIGKCAIGYIPNKKVLGLSKVARLAEIYSRRLQLQERLTKQIAVAIQESIDPQGVAVVVECSHMCMVMRGVQKSGSSTVSSSMLGVFRSDPKTREEFLTLIRDNK
;
A
#
# COMPACT_ATOMS: atom_id res chain seq x y z
N MET A 1 76.42 -8.45 33.49
CA MET A 1 76.37 -8.14 32.04
C MET A 1 74.98 -8.61 31.60
N SER A 2 74.00 -7.78 31.25
CA SER A 2 73.98 -6.51 30.53
C SER A 2 72.75 -5.70 30.96
N ASN A 3 72.96 -4.41 31.26
CA ASN A 3 71.92 -3.40 31.42
C ASN A 3 71.34 -3.03 30.05
N SER A 4 70.02 -3.04 29.90
CA SER A 4 69.33 -2.34 28.81
C SER A 4 68.77 -1.02 29.32
N THR A 5 69.32 0.06 28.79
CA THR A 5 69.01 1.46 29.06
C THR A 5 67.63 1.85 28.52
N SER A 6 66.81 2.43 29.37
CA SER A 6 65.57 3.14 29.04
C SER A 6 65.89 4.55 28.53
N THR A 7 65.38 4.90 27.35
CA THR A 7 65.30 6.28 26.85
C THR A 7 63.97 6.92 27.27
N PRO A 8 63.95 8.14 27.82
CA PRO A 8 62.70 8.84 28.14
C PRO A 8 62.15 9.57 26.91
N THR A 9 60.90 9.28 26.56
CA THR A 9 60.13 9.99 25.54
C THR A 9 59.63 11.34 26.10
N ALA A 10 59.87 12.42 25.38
CA ALA A 10 59.42 13.77 25.72
C ALA A 10 57.89 13.92 25.65
N PRO A 11 57.26 14.78 26.48
CA PRO A 11 55.82 15.02 26.42
C PRO A 11 55.46 15.89 25.21
N LEU A 12 54.51 15.40 24.39
CA LEU A 12 53.87 16.17 23.32
C LEU A 12 52.92 17.22 23.93
N ALA A 13 53.09 18.48 23.53
CA ALA A 13 52.21 19.58 23.86
C ALA A 13 50.82 19.41 23.21
N PRO A 14 49.71 19.85 23.85
CA PRO A 14 48.40 19.79 23.25
C PRO A 14 48.25 20.86 22.16
N SER A 15 47.87 20.44 20.95
CA SER A 15 47.46 21.33 19.87
C SER A 15 46.03 21.81 20.10
N SER A 16 45.88 23.09 20.39
CA SER A 16 44.59 23.78 20.42
C SER A 16 44.05 23.95 19.00
N SER A 17 43.10 23.11 18.59
CA SER A 17 42.22 23.42 17.46
C SER A 17 40.95 24.05 18.01
N ALA A 18 40.73 25.31 17.67
CA ALA A 18 39.54 26.05 18.05
C ALA A 18 38.34 25.52 17.25
N SER A 19 37.50 24.71 17.89
CA SER A 19 36.14 24.45 17.41
C SER A 19 35.26 25.63 17.82
N THR A 20 34.74 26.36 16.84
CA THR A 20 33.62 27.27 17.04
C THR A 20 32.38 26.43 17.38
N SER A 21 32.13 26.19 18.67
CA SER A 21 30.84 25.66 19.12
C SER A 21 29.82 26.80 19.03
N THR A 22 29.00 26.79 17.97
CA THR A 22 27.72 27.51 17.98
C THR A 22 26.96 27.08 19.23
N SER A 23 26.47 28.04 20.00
CA SER A 23 25.83 27.69 21.26
C SER A 23 24.52 26.96 20.97
N GLN A 24 24.11 26.05 21.85
CA GLN A 24 22.81 25.38 21.76
C GLN A 24 21.64 26.38 21.65
N ALA A 25 21.84 27.61 22.13
CA ALA A 25 20.88 28.70 21.98
C ALA A 25 20.77 29.20 20.53
N ASP A 26 21.87 29.20 19.78
CA ASP A 26 21.90 29.61 18.37
C ASP A 26 21.19 28.58 17.47
N GLU A 27 21.40 27.28 17.70
CA GLU A 27 20.68 26.20 16.99
C GLU A 27 19.17 26.24 17.26
N ILE A 28 18.77 26.50 18.51
CA ILE A 28 17.36 26.63 18.88
C ILE A 28 16.73 27.87 18.23
N ALA A 29 17.49 28.97 18.09
CA ALA A 29 17.01 30.17 17.41
C ALA A 29 16.79 29.93 15.90
N GLU A 30 17.70 29.19 15.26
CA GLU A 30 17.61 28.84 13.84
C GLU A 30 16.43 27.90 13.57
N LEU A 31 16.21 26.88 14.40
CA LEU A 31 15.04 25.99 14.32
C LEU A 31 13.71 26.73 14.50
N ARG A 32 13.65 27.71 15.40
CA ARG A 32 12.45 28.56 15.60
C ARG A 32 12.18 29.43 14.38
N ALA A 33 13.21 29.97 13.74
CA ALA A 33 13.08 30.76 12.52
C ALA A 33 12.57 29.90 11.34
N MET A 34 13.08 28.67 11.20
CA MET A 34 12.61 27.73 10.18
C MET A 34 11.15 27.31 10.39
N LEU A 35 10.74 27.06 11.64
CA LEU A 35 9.36 26.71 11.97
C LEU A 35 8.39 27.87 11.71
N ALA A 36 8.80 29.11 12.03
CA ALA A 36 8.01 30.30 11.74
C ALA A 36 7.82 30.50 10.23
N ALA A 37 8.87 30.28 9.43
CA ALA A 37 8.80 30.36 7.97
C ALA A 37 7.89 29.27 7.36
N ALA A 38 7.91 28.06 7.91
CA ALA A 38 7.03 26.96 7.48
C ALA A 38 5.55 27.26 7.79
N ASN A 39 5.27 27.79 8.99
CA ASN A 39 3.90 28.16 9.38
C ASN A 39 3.34 29.31 8.53
N ALA A 40 4.15 30.32 8.21
CA ALA A 40 3.74 31.41 7.33
C ALA A 40 3.39 30.91 5.91
N ARG A 41 4.16 29.95 5.38
CA ARG A 41 3.85 29.29 4.09
C ARG A 41 2.55 28.49 4.16
N LEU A 42 2.30 27.78 5.26
CA LEU A 42 1.06 27.01 5.45
C LEU A 42 -0.17 27.93 5.53
N SER A 43 -0.09 29.05 6.25
CA SER A 43 -1.16 30.04 6.32
C SER A 43 -1.42 30.70 4.96
N GLY A 44 -0.39 30.95 4.15
CA GLY A 44 -0.53 31.44 2.78
C GLY A 44 -1.26 30.44 1.87
N LEU A 45 -0.97 29.14 1.99
CA LEU A 45 -1.65 28.08 1.23
C LEU A 45 -3.12 27.89 1.64
N GLN A 46 -3.45 28.13 2.92
CA GLN A 46 -4.83 28.09 3.42
C GLN A 46 -5.66 29.29 2.91
N GLN A 47 -5.07 30.49 2.80
CA GLN A 47 -5.75 31.66 2.25
C GLN A 47 -5.96 31.57 0.72
N GLN A 48 -5.16 30.77 0.02
CA GLN A 48 -5.29 30.51 -1.42
C GLN A 48 -6.25 29.36 -1.77
N GLY A 49 -6.96 28.79 -0.80
CA GLY A 49 -7.99 27.76 -1.03
C GLY A 49 -7.44 26.40 -1.51
N ALA A 50 -6.14 26.15 -1.37
CA ALA A 50 -5.50 24.90 -1.84
C ALA A 50 -5.66 23.72 -0.86
N ILE A 51 -6.13 23.95 0.37
CA ILE A 51 -6.37 22.90 1.38
C ILE A 51 -7.66 23.21 2.15
N THR A 52 -8.71 22.43 1.92
CA THR A 52 -9.92 22.42 2.76
C THR A 52 -9.81 21.32 3.81
N THR A 53 -9.58 21.69 5.06
CA THR A 53 -9.76 20.79 6.20
C THR A 53 -11.21 20.86 6.68
N THR A 54 -12.00 19.83 6.40
CA THR A 54 -13.28 19.62 7.10
C THR A 54 -12.98 19.04 8.48
N ALA A 55 -13.05 19.87 9.52
CA ALA A 55 -13.13 19.41 10.90
C ALA A 55 -14.56 18.88 11.15
N ALA A 56 -14.72 17.57 11.29
CA ALA A 56 -15.98 16.97 11.71
C ALA A 56 -16.03 16.90 13.24
N ALA A 57 -16.86 17.75 13.84
CA ALA A 57 -17.21 17.71 15.24
C ALA A 57 -17.98 16.44 15.58
N THR A 58 -17.70 15.88 16.76
CA THR A 58 -18.34 14.70 17.32
C THR A 58 -19.74 15.04 17.82
N THR A 59 -20.78 14.38 17.28
CA THR A 59 -22.08 14.26 17.95
C THR A 59 -22.62 12.84 17.81
N THR A 60 -22.92 12.25 18.96
CA THR A 60 -23.62 10.98 19.17
C THR A 60 -25.01 11.00 18.52
N GLY A 61 -25.31 10.04 17.65
CA GLY A 61 -26.61 9.89 17.00
C GLY A 61 -26.83 8.45 16.52
N THR A 62 -27.99 7.91 16.83
CA THR A 62 -28.39 6.49 16.79
C THR A 62 -28.44 5.86 15.39
N ALA A 63 -28.48 4.52 15.35
CA ALA A 63 -28.50 3.66 14.16
C ALA A 63 -29.55 4.02 13.08
N ALA A 64 -30.57 4.82 13.42
CA ALA A 64 -31.55 5.33 12.47
C ALA A 64 -30.95 6.35 11.47
N ALA A 65 -29.91 7.10 11.86
CA ALA A 65 -29.27 8.08 10.97
C ALA A 65 -28.44 7.42 9.85
N ALA A 66 -27.84 6.25 10.13
CA ALA A 66 -27.09 5.48 9.14
C ALA A 66 -28.00 4.87 8.06
N ALA A 67 -29.20 4.41 8.44
CA ALA A 67 -30.19 3.90 7.50
C ALA A 67 -30.78 5.00 6.59
N ALA A 68 -31.00 6.20 7.14
CA ALA A 68 -31.47 7.35 6.36
C ALA A 68 -30.41 7.86 5.37
N ALA A 69 -29.13 7.85 5.75
CA ALA A 69 -28.03 8.22 4.85
C ALA A 69 -27.84 7.23 3.68
N ALA A 70 -28.05 5.93 3.94
CA ALA A 70 -28.00 4.90 2.89
C ALA A 70 -29.16 4.99 1.89
N ALA A 71 -30.37 5.33 2.36
CA ALA A 71 -31.53 5.51 1.49
C ALA A 71 -31.44 6.79 0.64
N ALA A 72 -30.91 7.88 1.18
CA ALA A 72 -30.70 9.13 0.44
C ALA A 72 -29.66 8.98 -0.69
N ALA A 73 -28.62 8.15 -0.50
CA ALA A 73 -27.63 7.85 -1.52
C ALA A 73 -28.16 7.02 -2.70
N ALA A 74 -29.27 6.29 -2.52
CA ALA A 74 -29.91 5.51 -3.58
C ALA A 74 -30.90 6.33 -4.44
N ALA A 75 -31.45 7.43 -3.90
CA ALA A 75 -32.44 8.26 -4.57
C ALA A 75 -31.84 9.41 -5.40
N ALA A 76 -30.62 9.85 -5.09
CA ALA A 76 -29.90 10.82 -5.90
C ALA A 76 -29.13 10.09 -7.03
N GLY A 77 -29.64 10.14 -8.26
CA GLY A 77 -29.07 9.52 -9.46
C GLY A 77 -27.70 10.06 -9.92
N GLY A 78 -26.80 10.41 -8.99
CA GLY A 78 -25.39 10.66 -9.25
C GLY A 78 -24.61 9.35 -9.18
N GLY A 79 -24.10 8.89 -10.32
CA GLY A 79 -23.17 7.76 -10.36
C GLY A 79 -22.01 7.95 -9.37
N PRO A 80 -21.51 6.89 -8.73
CA PRO A 80 -20.57 7.02 -7.63
C PRO A 80 -19.28 7.68 -8.11
N ALA A 81 -18.92 8.80 -7.48
CA ALA A 81 -17.59 9.38 -7.52
C ALA A 81 -16.58 8.31 -7.06
N GLY A 82 -15.97 7.60 -8.02
CA GLY A 82 -15.17 6.41 -7.74
C GLY A 82 -14.98 5.46 -8.91
N ALA A 83 -15.62 5.70 -10.07
CA ALA A 83 -15.17 5.12 -11.32
C ALA A 83 -14.00 5.95 -11.89
N ILE A 84 -12.77 5.42 -11.80
CA ILE A 84 -11.64 5.99 -12.54
C ILE A 84 -11.92 5.73 -14.03
N PRO A 85 -12.01 6.76 -14.88
CA PRO A 85 -12.24 6.59 -16.31
C PRO A 85 -11.14 5.75 -16.96
N LEU A 86 -11.53 4.84 -17.85
CA LEU A 86 -10.62 4.03 -18.69
C LEU A 86 -9.59 4.89 -19.44
N SER A 87 -9.91 6.16 -19.72
CA SER A 87 -9.05 7.13 -20.40
C SER A 87 -7.75 7.51 -19.66
N ARG A 88 -7.56 7.10 -18.40
CA ARG A 88 -6.32 7.31 -17.64
C ARG A 88 -5.45 6.06 -17.47
N ARG A 89 -5.86 4.90 -18.00
CA ARG A 89 -5.00 3.70 -18.00
C ARG A 89 -3.88 3.90 -19.04
N PRO A 90 -2.60 3.63 -18.71
CA PRO A 90 -1.55 3.62 -19.71
C PRO A 90 -1.91 2.63 -20.82
N SER A 91 -1.68 3.00 -22.08
CA SER A 91 -1.95 2.13 -23.24
C SER A 91 -1.17 0.81 -23.18
N THR A 92 -0.09 0.77 -22.38
CA THR A 92 0.76 -0.39 -22.15
C THR A 92 0.10 -1.50 -21.33
N GLY A 93 -1.06 -1.25 -20.72
CA GLY A 93 -1.78 -2.23 -19.90
C GLY A 93 -1.13 -2.49 -18.54
N LEU A 94 0.03 -1.88 -18.26
CA LEU A 94 0.70 -2.00 -16.97
C LEU A 94 -0.14 -1.42 -15.83
N SER A 95 0.18 -1.90 -14.66
CA SER A 95 -0.44 -1.64 -13.38
C SER A 95 -0.41 -0.15 -12.98
N TRP A 96 -1.43 0.61 -13.36
CA TRP A 96 -1.68 1.97 -12.84
C TRP A 96 -1.71 1.98 -11.29
N PRO A 97 -1.24 3.05 -10.60
CA PRO A 97 -0.77 4.36 -11.11
C PRO A 97 0.73 4.50 -11.38
N SER A 98 1.53 3.45 -11.29
CA SER A 98 2.99 3.60 -11.34
C SER A 98 3.49 4.01 -12.74
N VAL A 99 3.91 5.28 -12.88
CA VAL A 99 4.45 5.84 -14.13
C VAL A 99 5.78 5.19 -14.54
N GLY A 100 6.62 4.84 -13.56
CA GLY A 100 7.92 4.20 -13.80
C GLY A 100 7.86 2.66 -13.89
N ALA A 101 6.66 2.06 -13.92
CA ALA A 101 6.53 0.60 -13.97
C ALA A 101 7.14 -0.02 -15.24
N LEU A 102 7.01 0.69 -16.37
CA LEU A 102 7.55 0.23 -17.66
C LEU A 102 9.08 0.25 -17.66
N GLU A 103 9.66 1.38 -17.22
CA GLU A 103 11.11 1.52 -17.05
C GLU A 103 11.63 0.42 -16.13
N ARG A 104 11.00 0.23 -14.97
CA ARG A 104 11.36 -0.83 -14.03
C ARG A 104 11.34 -2.23 -14.61
N ARG A 105 10.34 -2.55 -15.44
CA ARG A 105 10.25 -3.86 -16.08
C ARG A 105 11.35 -4.09 -17.11
N ALA A 106 11.86 -3.03 -17.72
CA ALA A 106 12.90 -3.07 -18.75
C ALA A 106 14.33 -2.85 -18.20
N GLU A 107 14.48 -2.65 -16.89
CA GLU A 107 15.77 -2.40 -16.25
C GLU A 107 16.75 -3.56 -16.43
N SER A 108 18.01 -3.20 -16.70
CA SER A 108 19.11 -4.15 -16.61
C SER A 108 19.36 -4.56 -15.16
N ARG A 109 20.19 -5.59 -14.97
CA ARG A 109 20.59 -6.00 -13.62
C ARG A 109 21.37 -4.87 -12.93
N GLU A 110 22.25 -4.20 -13.66
CA GLU A 110 23.07 -3.09 -13.21
C GLU A 110 22.19 -1.89 -12.79
N ASP A 111 21.16 -1.55 -13.57
CA ASP A 111 20.23 -0.47 -13.23
C ASP A 111 19.44 -0.78 -11.94
N ASN A 112 19.00 -2.02 -11.77
CA ASN A 112 18.29 -2.45 -10.57
C ASN A 112 19.22 -2.46 -9.34
N GLU A 113 20.49 -2.84 -9.48
CA GLU A 113 21.49 -2.75 -8.41
C GLU A 113 21.72 -1.28 -8.00
N ALA A 114 21.91 -0.37 -8.96
CA ALA A 114 22.05 1.07 -8.70
C ALA A 114 20.80 1.67 -8.02
N ARG A 115 19.59 1.19 -8.38
CA ARG A 115 18.34 1.57 -7.70
C ARG A 115 18.31 1.11 -6.25
N ILE A 116 18.72 -0.14 -5.99
CA ILE A 116 18.79 -0.69 -4.63
C ILE A 116 19.75 0.13 -3.78
N GLU A 117 20.91 0.52 -4.31
CA GLU A 117 21.87 1.38 -3.60
C GLU A 117 21.27 2.75 -3.23
N ARG A 118 20.59 3.40 -4.18
CA ARG A 118 19.90 4.67 -3.91
C ARG A 118 18.82 4.54 -2.84
N MET A 119 18.05 3.46 -2.86
CA MET A 119 17.04 3.18 -1.83
C MET A 119 17.69 2.88 -0.48
N ALA A 120 18.78 2.12 -0.46
CA ALA A 120 19.52 1.82 0.76
C ALA A 120 20.08 3.11 1.38
N ALA A 121 20.64 4.02 0.59
CA ALA A 121 21.08 5.33 1.07
C ALA A 121 19.93 6.10 1.76
N ALA A 122 18.74 6.12 1.17
CA ALA A 122 17.56 6.74 1.78
C ALA A 122 17.13 6.05 3.09
N VAL A 123 17.19 4.72 3.16
CA VAL A 123 16.86 3.99 4.41
C VAL A 123 17.91 4.25 5.50
N ARG A 124 19.19 4.37 5.14
CA ARG A 124 20.25 4.73 6.08
C ARG A 124 20.01 6.13 6.66
N GLU A 125 19.57 7.07 5.83
CA GLU A 125 19.17 8.41 6.28
C GLU A 125 17.98 8.34 7.23
N LEU A 126 16.95 7.54 6.91
CA LEU A 126 15.81 7.32 7.80
C LEU A 126 16.23 6.78 9.17
N LEU A 127 17.16 5.81 9.22
CA LEU A 127 17.68 5.28 10.49
C LEU A 127 18.37 6.38 11.32
N THR A 128 19.16 7.22 10.67
CA THR A 128 19.82 8.36 11.33
C THR A 128 18.79 9.36 11.85
N CYS A 129 17.79 9.71 11.04
CA CYS A 129 16.73 10.65 11.43
C CYS A 129 15.87 10.18 12.60
N ILE A 130 15.69 8.86 12.79
CA ILE A 130 14.97 8.32 13.97
C ILE A 130 15.86 8.16 15.21
N GLY A 131 17.13 8.56 15.13
CA GLY A 131 18.09 8.52 16.23
C GLY A 131 18.78 7.16 16.43
N GLU A 132 18.74 6.27 15.45
CA GLU A 132 19.49 5.00 15.49
C GLU A 132 20.93 5.19 15.01
N ASP A 133 21.82 4.28 15.43
CA ASP A 133 23.19 4.15 14.91
C ASP A 133 23.20 3.17 13.71
N PRO A 134 23.36 3.64 12.46
CA PRO A 134 23.36 2.76 11.29
C PRO A 134 24.60 1.86 11.18
N THR A 135 25.58 2.02 12.08
CA THR A 135 26.82 1.24 12.10
C THR A 135 26.78 0.06 13.08
N ARG A 136 25.77 -0.03 13.95
CA ARG A 136 25.62 -1.18 14.85
C ARG A 136 25.34 -2.46 14.07
N GLU A 137 25.84 -3.58 14.58
CA GLU A 137 25.82 -4.90 13.91
C GLU A 137 24.46 -5.26 13.28
N GLY A 138 23.36 -5.09 14.02
CA GLY A 138 22.02 -5.42 13.55
C GLY A 138 21.49 -4.56 12.40
N LEU A 139 22.03 -3.35 12.20
CA LEU A 139 21.56 -2.39 11.20
C LEU A 139 22.44 -2.23 9.97
N LEU A 140 23.66 -2.78 9.98
CA LEU A 140 24.61 -2.67 8.86
C LEU A 140 23.96 -2.99 7.51
N GLU A 141 23.24 -4.12 7.46
CA GLU A 141 22.56 -4.63 6.26
C GLU A 141 21.08 -4.23 6.16
N THR A 142 20.52 -3.55 7.17
CA THR A 142 19.10 -3.14 7.17
C THR A 142 18.73 -2.26 5.98
N PRO A 143 19.54 -1.26 5.57
CA PRO A 143 19.27 -0.46 4.38
C PRO A 143 18.99 -1.28 3.12
N TYR A 144 19.85 -2.26 2.83
CA TYR A 144 19.71 -3.12 1.66
C TYR A 144 18.54 -4.10 1.79
N ARG A 145 18.35 -4.70 2.98
CA ARG A 145 17.21 -5.59 3.25
C ARG A 145 15.88 -4.86 3.06
N MET A 146 15.76 -3.64 3.58
CA MET A 146 14.55 -2.83 3.47
C MET A 146 14.29 -2.39 2.02
N ALA A 147 15.32 -1.97 1.29
CA ALA A 147 15.21 -1.64 -0.13
C ALA A 147 14.65 -2.82 -0.95
N LYS A 148 15.26 -4.01 -0.80
CA LYS A 148 14.80 -5.24 -1.45
C LYS A 148 13.38 -5.63 -1.04
N ALA A 149 13.04 -5.49 0.24
CA ALA A 149 11.69 -5.78 0.74
C ALA A 149 10.64 -4.85 0.11
N LEU A 150 10.89 -3.53 0.04
CA LEU A 150 9.98 -2.57 -0.60
C LEU A 150 9.78 -2.87 -2.09
N LEU A 151 10.84 -3.26 -2.81
CA LEU A 151 10.73 -3.65 -4.22
C LEU A 151 9.87 -4.91 -4.38
N PHE A 152 9.99 -5.88 -3.46
CA PHE A 152 9.15 -7.07 -3.44
C PHE A 152 7.68 -6.74 -3.11
N PHE A 153 7.43 -5.91 -2.10
CA PHE A 153 6.08 -5.49 -1.71
C PHE A 153 5.37 -4.70 -2.80
N THR A 154 6.11 -4.13 -3.76
CA THR A 154 5.59 -3.33 -4.87
C THR A 154 5.80 -3.98 -6.24
N LYS A 155 6.17 -5.26 -6.30
CA LYS A 155 6.48 -5.96 -7.56
C LYS A 155 5.28 -6.05 -8.51
N GLY A 156 4.06 -6.00 -7.98
CA GLY A 156 2.82 -6.08 -8.76
C GLY A 156 2.61 -4.93 -9.73
N TYR A 157 3.40 -3.85 -9.63
CA TYR A 157 3.42 -2.80 -10.66
C TYR A 157 4.03 -3.27 -12.00
N GLN A 158 4.93 -4.25 -11.98
CA GLN A 158 5.62 -4.75 -13.18
C GLN A 158 4.90 -5.96 -13.82
N GLU A 159 3.89 -6.51 -13.15
CA GLU A 159 3.12 -7.66 -13.60
C GLU A 159 1.86 -7.22 -14.35
N LEU A 160 1.62 -7.81 -15.53
CA LEU A 160 0.42 -7.58 -16.34
C LEU A 160 -0.65 -8.63 -16.01
N PRO A 161 -1.85 -8.23 -15.54
CA PRO A 161 -2.94 -9.16 -15.27
C PRO A 161 -3.30 -10.05 -16.47
N THR A 162 -3.35 -9.47 -17.67
CA THR A 162 -3.70 -10.16 -18.91
C THR A 162 -2.70 -11.26 -19.26
N GLU A 163 -1.39 -11.00 -19.14
CA GLU A 163 -0.34 -12.00 -19.37
C GLU A 163 -0.47 -13.20 -18.43
N ILE A 164 -0.85 -12.96 -17.17
CA ILE A 164 -0.98 -14.00 -16.16
C ILE A 164 -2.22 -14.87 -16.37
N MET A 165 -3.28 -14.27 -16.92
CA MET A 165 -4.59 -14.90 -17.11
C MET A 165 -4.68 -15.67 -18.43
N ASN A 166 -4.09 -15.16 -19.52
CA ASN A 166 -4.26 -15.70 -20.87
C ASN A 166 -3.88 -17.18 -21.03
N ASN A 167 -2.94 -17.69 -20.22
CA ASN A 167 -2.47 -19.07 -20.31
C ASN A 167 -3.30 -20.08 -19.49
N ALA A 168 -4.43 -19.68 -18.90
CA ALA A 168 -5.25 -20.55 -18.07
C ALA A 168 -6.75 -20.24 -18.14
N ILE A 169 -7.23 -19.87 -19.34
CA ILE A 169 -8.66 -19.76 -19.64
C ILE A 169 -9.07 -21.06 -20.35
N PHE A 170 -10.02 -21.77 -19.75
CA PHE A 170 -10.54 -23.03 -20.26
C PHE A 170 -11.97 -22.82 -20.74
N VAL A 171 -12.35 -23.50 -21.83
CA VAL A 171 -13.74 -23.54 -22.27
C VAL A 171 -14.36 -24.79 -21.66
N GLU A 172 -15.28 -24.58 -20.73
CA GLU A 172 -16.02 -25.63 -20.03
C GLU A 172 -17.49 -25.25 -20.02
N ASP A 173 -18.38 -26.22 -20.22
CA ASP A 173 -19.83 -26.01 -20.17
C ASP A 173 -20.31 -25.97 -18.71
N HIS A 174 -19.78 -25.00 -17.97
CA HIS A 174 -20.09 -24.76 -16.56
C HIS A 174 -20.69 -23.36 -16.42
N ASP A 175 -21.90 -23.28 -15.86
CA ASP A 175 -22.68 -22.07 -15.69
C ASP A 175 -23.08 -21.82 -14.22
N GLU A 176 -22.53 -22.59 -13.28
CA GLU A 176 -22.74 -22.44 -11.84
C GLU A 176 -21.65 -21.58 -11.18
N MET A 177 -21.89 -21.17 -9.93
CA MET A 177 -20.98 -20.31 -9.19
C MET A 177 -19.66 -21.02 -8.82
N VAL A 178 -18.53 -20.43 -9.21
CA VAL A 178 -17.19 -20.85 -8.78
C VAL A 178 -16.68 -19.90 -7.71
N ILE A 179 -16.23 -20.43 -6.57
CA ILE A 179 -15.69 -19.65 -5.45
C ILE A 179 -14.27 -20.10 -5.11
N VAL A 180 -13.35 -19.14 -5.06
CA VAL A 180 -12.02 -19.30 -4.45
C VAL A 180 -11.97 -18.38 -3.22
N LYS A 181 -12.03 -18.98 -2.03
CA LYS A 181 -11.98 -18.25 -0.75
C LYS A 181 -10.71 -18.54 0.04
N ASN A 182 -10.50 -17.75 1.09
CA ASN A 182 -9.34 -17.85 1.98
C ASN A 182 -7.99 -17.59 1.29
N ILE A 183 -7.98 -16.74 0.27
CA ILE A 183 -6.77 -16.27 -0.39
C ILE A 183 -6.09 -15.26 0.52
N ASP A 184 -4.89 -15.55 1.01
CA ASP A 184 -4.14 -14.60 1.82
C ASP A 184 -3.69 -13.39 0.99
N VAL A 185 -3.92 -12.20 1.55
CA VAL A 185 -3.59 -10.93 0.94
C VAL A 185 -2.66 -10.15 1.86
N PHE A 186 -1.53 -9.72 1.30
CA PHE A 186 -0.56 -8.85 1.95
C PHE A 186 -0.35 -7.63 1.08
N SER A 187 -0.71 -6.46 1.58
CA SER A 187 -0.58 -5.21 0.83
C SER A 187 -0.05 -4.08 1.70
N MET A 188 0.23 -2.93 1.09
CA MET A 188 0.83 -1.77 1.74
C MET A 188 -0.13 -0.59 1.63
N CYS A 189 -0.51 0.01 2.76
CA CYS A 189 -1.34 1.20 2.77
C CYS A 189 -0.56 2.36 2.13
N GLU A 190 -1.10 2.97 1.06
CA GLU A 190 -0.40 4.04 0.34
C GLU A 190 -0.17 5.30 1.17
N HIS A 191 -1.01 5.55 2.18
CA HIS A 191 -0.92 6.73 3.04
C HIS A 191 0.26 6.69 4.02
N HIS A 192 0.67 5.49 4.44
CA HIS A 192 1.63 5.33 5.53
C HIS A 192 2.80 4.39 5.19
N MET A 193 2.74 3.71 4.05
CA MET A 193 3.67 2.62 3.69
C MET A 193 3.78 1.57 4.82
N VAL A 194 2.64 1.25 5.43
CA VAL A 194 2.50 0.26 6.51
C VAL A 194 1.57 -0.86 6.04
N PRO A 195 1.84 -2.13 6.37
CA PRO A 195 1.04 -3.24 5.85
C PRO A 195 -0.43 -3.23 6.27
N PHE A 196 -1.29 -3.73 5.39
CA PHE A 196 -2.58 -4.29 5.76
C PHE A 196 -2.67 -5.72 5.23
N ILE A 197 -3.21 -6.62 6.06
CA ILE A 197 -3.10 -8.06 5.88
C ILE A 197 -4.46 -8.69 6.16
N GLY A 198 -4.85 -9.67 5.37
CA GLY A 198 -6.06 -10.44 5.62
C GLY A 198 -6.37 -11.42 4.51
N LYS A 199 -7.66 -11.60 4.23
CA LYS A 199 -8.15 -12.61 3.29
C LYS A 199 -9.03 -12.02 2.20
N CYS A 200 -8.99 -12.65 1.05
CA CYS A 200 -9.84 -12.36 -0.10
C CYS A 200 -10.66 -13.61 -0.45
N ALA A 201 -11.93 -13.39 -0.78
CA ALA A 201 -12.80 -14.35 -1.39
C ALA A 201 -13.31 -13.81 -2.72
N ILE A 202 -13.23 -14.65 -3.75
CA ILE A 202 -13.57 -14.32 -5.12
C ILE A 202 -14.58 -15.34 -5.60
N GLY A 203 -15.72 -14.87 -6.08
CA GLY A 203 -16.76 -15.66 -6.74
C GLY A 203 -17.01 -15.15 -8.15
N TYR A 204 -17.31 -16.04 -9.09
CA TYR A 204 -17.82 -15.65 -10.40
C TYR A 204 -18.75 -16.73 -10.97
N ILE A 205 -19.66 -16.32 -11.85
CA ILE A 205 -20.53 -17.24 -12.60
C ILE A 205 -20.06 -17.24 -14.05
N PRO A 206 -19.46 -18.33 -14.55
CA PRO A 206 -18.87 -18.37 -15.87
C PRO A 206 -19.89 -18.16 -17.00
N ASN A 207 -19.39 -17.70 -18.14
CA ASN A 207 -20.09 -17.74 -19.41
C ASN A 207 -19.26 -18.59 -20.38
N LYS A 208 -19.28 -19.91 -20.17
CA LYS A 208 -18.49 -20.93 -20.90
C LYS A 208 -16.96 -20.85 -20.72
N LYS A 209 -16.43 -19.78 -20.12
CA LYS A 209 -14.99 -19.59 -19.84
C LYS A 209 -14.71 -19.67 -18.35
N VAL A 210 -13.86 -20.62 -17.97
CA VAL A 210 -13.44 -20.85 -16.58
C VAL A 210 -11.96 -20.49 -16.42
N LEU A 211 -11.59 -19.94 -15.27
CA LEU A 211 -10.20 -19.62 -14.93
C LEU A 211 -9.56 -20.76 -14.15
N GLY A 212 -8.30 -21.05 -14.46
CA GLY A 212 -7.47 -21.87 -13.58
C GLY A 212 -7.42 -21.26 -12.17
N LEU A 213 -7.77 -22.05 -11.15
CA LEU A 213 -7.92 -21.58 -9.76
C LEU A 213 -6.66 -20.87 -9.22
N SER A 214 -5.47 -21.33 -9.62
CA SER A 214 -4.20 -20.71 -9.25
C SER A 214 -4.03 -19.28 -9.79
N LYS A 215 -4.66 -18.95 -10.92
CA LYS A 215 -4.63 -17.59 -11.50
C LYS A 215 -5.53 -16.62 -10.77
N VAL A 216 -6.64 -17.09 -10.21
CA VAL A 216 -7.52 -16.26 -9.36
C VAL A 216 -6.75 -15.76 -8.13
N ALA A 217 -6.02 -16.66 -7.45
CA ALA A 217 -5.16 -16.27 -6.33
C ALA A 217 -4.00 -15.36 -6.78
N ARG A 218 -3.36 -15.66 -7.93
CA ARG A 218 -2.28 -14.82 -8.45
C ARG A 218 -2.74 -13.41 -8.80
N LEU A 219 -3.97 -13.25 -9.29
CA LEU A 219 -4.54 -11.94 -9.59
C LEU A 219 -4.67 -11.06 -8.34
N ALA A 220 -5.11 -11.64 -7.23
CA ALA A 220 -5.12 -10.95 -5.93
C ALA A 220 -3.70 -10.54 -5.50
N GLU A 221 -2.69 -11.38 -5.76
CA GLU A 221 -1.28 -11.05 -5.48
C GLU A 221 -0.78 -9.86 -6.32
N ILE A 222 -1.04 -9.81 -7.63
CA ILE A 222 -0.61 -8.72 -8.52
C ILE A 222 -1.10 -7.36 -8.02
N TYR A 223 -2.37 -7.28 -7.61
CA TYR A 223 -2.94 -6.02 -7.15
C TYR A 223 -2.55 -5.68 -5.71
N SER A 224 -2.37 -6.69 -4.85
CA SER A 224 -1.97 -6.47 -3.45
C SER A 224 -0.50 -6.12 -3.29
N ARG A 225 0.39 -6.55 -4.19
CA ARG A 225 1.81 -6.17 -4.23
C ARG A 225 2.04 -4.78 -4.82
N ARG A 226 1.33 -3.79 -4.28
CA ARG A 226 1.34 -2.37 -4.65
C ARG A 226 1.11 -1.51 -3.40
N LEU A 227 1.32 -0.21 -3.52
CA LEU A 227 0.73 0.75 -2.58
C LEU A 227 -0.77 0.87 -2.91
N GLN A 228 -1.63 0.69 -1.91
CA GLN A 228 -3.07 0.49 -2.11
C GLN A 228 -3.96 1.18 -1.08
N LEU A 229 -5.21 1.32 -1.51
CA LEU A 229 -6.41 1.39 -0.68
C LEU A 229 -7.19 0.08 -0.83
N GLN A 230 -7.80 -0.42 0.25
CA GLN A 230 -8.47 -1.72 0.24
C GLN A 230 -9.66 -1.76 -0.73
N GLU A 231 -10.41 -0.67 -0.82
CA GLU A 231 -11.53 -0.48 -1.74
C GLU A 231 -11.07 -0.56 -3.19
N ARG A 232 -9.94 0.08 -3.50
CA ARG A 232 -9.35 0.06 -4.85
C ARG A 232 -8.85 -1.33 -5.20
N LEU A 233 -8.12 -1.98 -4.28
CA LEU A 233 -7.66 -3.36 -4.43
C LEU A 233 -8.83 -4.30 -4.76
N THR A 234 -9.91 -4.22 -3.97
CA THR A 234 -11.11 -5.05 -4.14
C THR A 234 -11.73 -4.86 -5.53
N LYS A 235 -11.92 -3.59 -5.94
CA LYS A 235 -12.49 -3.26 -7.24
C LYS A 235 -11.60 -3.68 -8.41
N GLN A 236 -10.29 -3.50 -8.29
CA GLN A 236 -9.33 -3.88 -9.34
C GLN A 236 -9.34 -5.38 -9.62
N ILE A 237 -9.40 -6.21 -8.57
CA ILE A 237 -9.51 -7.66 -8.73
C ILE A 237 -10.81 -8.01 -9.47
N ALA A 238 -11.96 -7.49 -9.03
CA ALA A 238 -13.25 -7.80 -9.64
C ALA A 238 -13.30 -7.40 -11.12
N VAL A 239 -12.87 -6.18 -11.43
CA VAL A 239 -12.84 -5.65 -12.81
C VAL A 239 -11.89 -6.45 -13.69
N ALA A 240 -10.73 -6.85 -13.18
CA ALA A 240 -9.78 -7.63 -13.97
C ALA A 240 -10.32 -9.02 -14.35
N ILE A 241 -11.06 -9.68 -13.46
CA ILE A 241 -11.74 -10.95 -13.78
C ILE A 241 -12.82 -10.72 -14.84
N GLN A 242 -13.65 -9.69 -14.66
CA GLN A 242 -14.70 -9.34 -15.63
C GLN A 242 -14.11 -9.09 -17.02
N GLU A 243 -13.05 -8.28 -17.11
CA GLU A 243 -12.38 -7.95 -18.38
C GLU A 243 -11.67 -9.16 -19.00
N SER A 244 -11.24 -10.15 -18.20
CA SER A 244 -10.45 -11.29 -18.70
C SER A 244 -11.29 -12.42 -19.30
N ILE A 245 -12.42 -12.75 -18.68
CA ILE A 245 -13.24 -13.91 -19.10
C ILE A 245 -14.70 -13.58 -19.41
N ASP A 246 -15.12 -12.32 -19.22
CA ASP A 246 -16.50 -11.86 -19.42
C ASP A 246 -17.56 -12.80 -18.82
N PRO A 247 -17.48 -13.09 -17.52
CA PRO A 247 -18.44 -13.96 -16.84
C PRO A 247 -19.78 -13.23 -16.70
N GLN A 248 -20.84 -13.98 -16.37
CA GLN A 248 -22.15 -13.41 -16.09
C GLN A 248 -22.10 -12.41 -14.90
N GLY A 249 -21.16 -12.62 -13.98
CA GLY A 249 -20.83 -11.66 -12.95
C GLY A 249 -19.64 -12.11 -12.08
N VAL A 250 -19.16 -11.17 -11.28
CA VAL A 250 -18.03 -11.36 -10.36
C VAL A 250 -18.35 -10.74 -9.00
N ALA A 251 -18.00 -11.43 -7.93
CA ALA A 251 -18.01 -10.94 -6.57
C ALA A 251 -16.61 -11.05 -5.95
N VAL A 252 -16.16 -9.97 -5.32
CA VAL A 252 -14.92 -9.98 -4.53
C VAL A 252 -15.20 -9.39 -3.17
N VAL A 253 -14.79 -10.07 -2.11
CA VAL A 253 -14.82 -9.59 -0.73
C VAL A 253 -13.40 -9.68 -0.17
N VAL A 254 -12.92 -8.58 0.39
CA VAL A 254 -11.63 -8.51 1.06
C VAL A 254 -11.86 -8.06 2.49
N GLU A 255 -11.34 -8.83 3.44
CA GLU A 255 -11.30 -8.49 4.85
C GLU A 255 -9.85 -8.37 5.29
N CYS A 256 -9.45 -7.23 5.85
CA CYS A 256 -8.08 -7.01 6.31
C CYS A 256 -8.00 -6.24 7.64
N SER A 257 -6.92 -6.51 8.38
CA SER A 257 -6.47 -5.69 9.50
C SER A 257 -5.40 -4.72 9.02
N HIS A 258 -5.54 -3.45 9.37
CA HIS A 258 -4.65 -2.37 8.94
C HIS A 258 -3.65 -2.02 10.05
N MET A 259 -2.35 -2.25 9.83
CA MET A 259 -1.36 -1.97 10.86
C MET A 259 -1.26 -0.46 11.16
N CYS A 260 -1.64 0.41 10.21
CA CYS A 260 -1.75 1.85 10.47
C CYS A 260 -2.83 2.22 11.51
N MET A 261 -3.79 1.32 11.81
CA MET A 261 -4.78 1.46 12.88
C MET A 261 -4.45 0.62 14.13
N VAL A 262 -3.67 -0.45 13.98
CA VAL A 262 -3.38 -1.39 15.07
C VAL A 262 -2.15 -0.96 15.88
N MET A 263 -1.01 -0.72 15.23
CA MET A 263 0.26 -0.45 15.92
C MET A 263 0.56 1.05 16.11
N ARG A 264 -0.29 1.93 15.57
CA ARG A 264 -0.17 3.39 15.73
C ARG A 264 -1.55 4.06 15.65
N GLY A 265 -1.59 5.37 15.89
CA GLY A 265 -2.83 6.16 15.76
C GLY A 265 -3.87 5.71 16.79
N VAL A 266 -5.02 5.21 16.32
CA VAL A 266 -6.17 4.83 17.16
C VAL A 266 -5.98 3.51 17.94
N GLN A 267 -4.99 2.70 17.57
CA GLN A 267 -4.57 1.48 18.26
C GLN A 267 -5.70 0.49 18.58
N LYS A 268 -6.47 0.09 17.56
CA LYS A 268 -7.60 -0.86 17.69
C LYS A 268 -7.23 -2.23 17.14
N SER A 269 -6.63 -3.07 17.98
CA SER A 269 -6.12 -4.41 17.62
C SER A 269 -7.19 -5.39 17.13
N GLY A 270 -8.44 -5.25 17.56
CA GLY A 270 -9.56 -6.09 17.12
C GLY A 270 -10.29 -5.60 15.87
N SER A 271 -9.87 -4.48 15.27
CA SER A 271 -10.56 -3.90 14.12
C SER A 271 -10.18 -4.63 12.83
N SER A 272 -11.17 -5.11 12.09
CA SER A 272 -11.03 -5.49 10.68
C SER A 272 -11.86 -4.55 9.79
N THR A 273 -11.46 -4.42 8.53
CA THR A 273 -12.18 -3.69 7.50
C THR A 273 -12.60 -4.66 6.41
N VAL A 274 -13.89 -4.67 6.09
CA VAL A 274 -14.44 -5.48 4.99
C VAL A 274 -14.84 -4.56 3.84
N SER A 275 -14.36 -4.86 2.64
CA SER A 275 -14.74 -4.19 1.40
C SER A 275 -15.21 -5.21 0.38
N SER A 276 -16.18 -4.84 -0.45
CA SER A 276 -16.73 -5.73 -1.47
C SER A 276 -16.95 -5.02 -2.81
N SER A 277 -16.79 -5.76 -3.91
CA SER A 277 -17.11 -5.30 -5.26
C SER A 277 -17.94 -6.37 -5.98
N MET A 278 -19.16 -6.02 -6.37
CA MET A 278 -20.12 -6.89 -7.05
C MET A 278 -20.38 -6.37 -8.46
N LEU A 279 -20.21 -7.23 -9.46
CA LEU A 279 -20.39 -6.95 -10.89
C LEU A 279 -21.35 -7.98 -11.51
N GLY A 280 -22.01 -7.60 -12.62
CA GLY A 280 -22.93 -8.48 -13.34
C GLY A 280 -24.07 -9.01 -12.46
N VAL A 281 -24.37 -10.30 -12.58
CA VAL A 281 -25.44 -10.97 -11.84
C VAL A 281 -25.33 -10.84 -10.31
N PHE A 282 -24.12 -10.77 -9.74
CA PHE A 282 -23.94 -10.53 -8.29
C PHE A 282 -24.40 -9.13 -7.85
N ARG A 283 -24.45 -8.17 -8.77
CA ARG A 283 -24.95 -6.82 -8.50
C ARG A 283 -26.46 -6.76 -8.67
N SER A 284 -26.96 -7.29 -9.79
CA SER A 284 -28.37 -7.19 -10.17
C SER A 284 -29.29 -8.17 -9.45
N ASP A 285 -28.81 -9.38 -9.11
CA ASP A 285 -29.60 -10.39 -8.39
C ASP A 285 -29.17 -10.51 -6.92
N PRO A 286 -30.04 -10.11 -5.97
CA PRO A 286 -29.78 -10.29 -4.55
C PRO A 286 -29.61 -11.75 -4.12
N LYS A 287 -30.27 -12.72 -4.77
CA LYS A 287 -30.23 -14.13 -4.37
C LYS A 287 -28.85 -14.73 -4.63
N THR A 288 -28.29 -14.52 -5.83
CA THR A 288 -26.92 -14.90 -6.16
C THR A 288 -25.90 -14.27 -5.22
N ARG A 289 -26.10 -13.00 -4.86
CA ARG A 289 -25.21 -12.31 -3.92
C ARG A 289 -25.30 -12.91 -2.51
N GLU A 290 -26.49 -13.22 -2.04
CA GLU A 290 -26.71 -13.83 -0.73
C GLU A 290 -26.12 -15.25 -0.65
N GLU A 291 -26.28 -16.05 -1.70
CA GLU A 291 -25.65 -17.36 -1.84
C GLU A 291 -24.13 -17.26 -1.66
N PHE A 292 -23.48 -16.36 -2.42
CA PHE A 292 -22.04 -16.13 -2.30
C PHE A 292 -21.61 -15.69 -0.90
N LEU A 293 -22.29 -14.68 -0.33
CA LEU A 293 -21.96 -14.17 1.00
C LEU A 293 -22.13 -15.26 2.08
N THR A 294 -23.07 -16.18 1.88
CA THR A 294 -23.28 -17.33 2.76
C THR A 294 -22.16 -18.36 2.60
N LEU A 295 -21.78 -18.70 1.37
CA LEU A 295 -20.74 -19.70 1.09
C LEU A 295 -19.33 -19.26 1.48
N ILE A 296 -19.04 -17.96 1.50
CA ILE A 296 -17.72 -17.44 1.93
C ILE A 296 -17.58 -17.32 3.44
N ARG A 297 -18.68 -17.37 4.21
CA ARG A 297 -18.59 -17.43 5.67
C ARG A 297 -17.88 -18.72 6.06
N ASP A 298 -16.91 -18.60 6.96
CA ASP A 298 -16.31 -19.77 7.59
C ASP A 298 -17.26 -20.24 8.69
N ASN A 299 -17.71 -21.50 8.63
CA ASN A 299 -18.34 -22.17 9.76
C ASN A 299 -17.24 -22.46 10.77
N LYS A 300 -16.95 -21.51 11.65
CA LYS A 300 -16.13 -21.74 12.84
C LYS A 300 -17.01 -22.26 13.97
#